data_AF-A0A8C3SQS2-F1
#
_entry.id   AF-A0A8C3SQS2-F1
#
_cell.length_a   1.000
_cell.length_b   1.000
_cell.length_c   1.000
_cell.angle_alpha   90.00
_cell.angle_beta   90.00
_cell.angle_gamma   90.00
#
_symmetry.space_group_name_H-M   'P 1'
#
loop_
_entity.id
_entity.type
_entity.pdbx_description
1 polymer ?
#
loop_
_entity_poly.entity_id
_entity_poly.type
_entity_poly.pdbx_seq_one_letter_code
_entity_poly.pdbx_strand_id
1 'polypeptide(L)'
;VGGRLSTWPAYASGQAILQNRKPCCSAEGRSKKLASLTIAKPRYLEELESYLRKELQSLDLTKENAQELKLQPYREIFEFFIEDFKTYKPLLSAIKNEYEVTLGKILDSLLLGVTVILDRWLYTVDYLHELNERVYLHCRANLSYLHSSYYSQVSLAQLKVVKGEDLVKVTLALKIARQDLTKAQVELNTMKADYGDVVPRRDFESQEKKYSDLFEKDFDDLQKEYDTLLEIHQETVEERDHFYNELQQVQRSSTPRPDWAKCAEVISGGPERWSYLEEGKTSDQLVDVLLEEIGTGVLKEKDSFPGLGKGDKVPVYLKYEGQVKNKKLNKKDVVNILKEIWKEKKGKPSSLPDFFLSYLQKRYGDSSAFEWAYTIYENIKLYRSNEAMSLFYDILSGKVDEGLYHGQNQLIANLLKELTASDSSNSGTLMTEQFNLALRAAFPLKSSDQIQELIDASRYKTESTEDLIDYRALFTEDEEGNAEPFIAKVRSQYASEKQEYLRELRNELGHAEVKVDDLKPAFCAIDPAIDDLTLDAYICLAFQASKEQWDQTDSLPVDTVVERLLAGDTKRIGPLPEELYTSLSERGEAGAYAYS
;
A
#
# COMPACT_ATOMS: atom_id res chain seq x y z
N VAL A 1 -24.15 26.48 2.88
CA VAL A 1 -25.29 26.34 3.80
C VAL A 1 -25.03 25.09 4.65
N GLY A 2 -24.75 25.28 5.93
CA GLY A 2 -24.35 24.21 6.83
C GLY A 2 -25.55 23.39 7.30
N GLY A 3 -25.37 22.07 7.38
CA GLY A 3 -26.26 21.16 8.07
C GLY A 3 -25.44 20.24 8.97
N ARG A 4 -25.46 20.49 10.29
CA ARG A 4 -24.99 19.53 11.29
C ARG A 4 -25.89 18.29 11.19
N LEU A 5 -25.38 17.18 10.68
CA LEU A 5 -25.95 15.87 10.97
C LEU A 5 -25.57 15.52 12.41
N SER A 6 -26.57 15.57 13.28
CA SER A 6 -26.51 15.15 14.67
C SER A 6 -25.96 13.74 14.78
N THR A 7 -24.94 13.58 15.62
CA THR A 7 -24.44 12.32 16.16
C THR A 7 -25.62 11.49 16.66
N TRP A 8 -25.86 10.31 16.07
CA TRP A 8 -26.55 9.14 16.66
C TRP A 8 -26.60 7.97 15.64
N PRO A 9 -26.66 6.69 16.08
CA PRO A 9 -27.04 6.27 17.41
C PRO A 9 -25.90 5.90 18.37
N ALA A 10 -26.03 6.41 19.61
CA ALA A 10 -25.19 6.12 20.77
C ALA A 10 -25.44 4.72 21.38
N TYR A 11 -25.63 3.70 20.55
CA TYR A 11 -25.81 2.30 20.98
C TYR A 11 -25.10 1.35 20.01
N ALA A 12 -23.78 1.45 19.93
CA ALA A 12 -22.94 0.40 19.37
C ALA A 12 -21.68 0.27 20.21
N SER A 13 -21.84 -0.22 21.45
CA SER A 13 -20.71 -0.77 22.18
C SER A 13 -20.34 -2.09 21.52
N GLY A 14 -19.14 -2.15 20.94
CA GLY A 14 -18.59 -3.36 20.37
C GLY A 14 -18.46 -4.45 21.43
N GLN A 15 -19.06 -5.60 21.17
CA GLN A 15 -18.61 -6.92 21.64
C GLN A 15 -19.56 -8.00 21.10
N ALA A 16 -19.19 -8.59 19.97
CA ALA A 16 -19.66 -9.91 19.54
C ALA A 16 -18.55 -10.62 18.75
N ILE A 17 -17.36 -10.74 19.36
CA ILE A 17 -16.43 -11.80 19.00
C ILE A 17 -16.77 -12.99 19.91
N LEU A 18 -17.34 -14.04 19.32
CA LEU A 18 -17.61 -15.31 19.96
C LEU A 18 -16.31 -15.93 20.51
N GLN A 19 -16.11 -15.84 21.82
CA GLN A 19 -15.09 -16.60 22.52
C GLN A 19 -15.58 -18.03 22.78
N ASN A 20 -14.98 -18.99 22.08
CA ASN A 20 -14.94 -20.38 22.52
C ASN A 20 -13.82 -20.54 23.55
N ARG A 21 -14.16 -20.72 24.84
CA ARG A 21 -13.36 -21.50 25.81
C ARG A 21 -14.16 -21.80 27.08
N LYS A 22 -14.20 -23.08 27.46
CA LYS A 22 -14.79 -23.66 28.68
C LYS A 22 -13.77 -23.72 29.83
N PRO A 23 -14.19 -23.96 31.10
CA PRO A 23 -13.74 -23.23 32.28
C PRO A 23 -12.99 -24.08 33.31
N CYS A 24 -12.31 -23.45 34.29
CA CYS A 24 -12.19 -24.00 35.64
C CYS A 24 -11.76 -22.99 36.73
N CYS A 25 -12.54 -22.99 37.82
CA CYS A 25 -12.24 -22.73 39.25
C CYS A 25 -12.17 -21.29 39.85
N SER A 26 -13.12 -21.08 40.78
CA SER A 26 -13.39 -20.02 41.78
C SER A 26 -12.35 -19.99 42.94
N ALA A 27 -12.25 -19.09 43.92
CA ALA A 27 -12.98 -17.94 44.49
C ALA A 27 -11.93 -17.11 45.30
N GLU A 28 -11.90 -15.78 45.36
CA GLU A 28 -12.52 -14.88 46.38
C GLU A 28 -11.63 -13.61 46.30
N GLY A 29 -12.08 -12.39 46.08
CA GLY A 29 -13.00 -11.62 46.89
C GLY A 29 -12.43 -10.21 47.10
N ARG A 30 -12.97 -9.19 46.44
CA ARG A 30 -13.37 -7.90 47.05
C ARG A 30 -13.95 -6.94 46.03
N SER A 31 -15.18 -6.56 46.33
CA SER A 31 -16.08 -5.72 45.55
C SER A 31 -15.72 -4.24 45.70
N LYS A 32 -15.55 -3.52 44.58
CA LYS A 32 -15.86 -2.08 44.48
C LYS A 32 -16.65 -1.86 43.20
N LYS A 33 -17.87 -1.36 43.37
CA LYS A 33 -18.87 -1.01 42.36
C LYS A 33 -18.26 -0.13 41.24
N LEU A 34 -18.28 -0.66 40.02
CA LEU A 34 -18.62 0.12 38.83
C LEU A 34 -19.71 -0.67 38.11
N ALA A 35 -20.94 -0.16 38.12
CA ALA A 35 -22.06 -0.79 37.47
C ALA A 35 -21.82 -0.79 35.94
N SER A 36 -21.56 -1.96 35.37
CA SER A 36 -21.69 -2.19 33.94
C SER A 36 -23.15 -2.00 33.56
N LEU A 37 -23.47 -0.92 32.85
CA LEU A 37 -24.76 -0.77 32.19
C LEU A 37 -24.79 -1.73 30.99
N THR A 38 -25.05 -3.01 31.24
CA THR A 38 -25.41 -3.96 30.18
C THR A 38 -26.82 -3.59 29.72
N ILE A 39 -26.91 -2.79 28.67
CA ILE A 39 -28.19 -2.48 28.03
C ILE A 39 -28.73 -3.79 27.45
N ALA A 40 -29.83 -4.28 28.01
CA ALA A 40 -30.50 -5.48 27.50
C ALA A 40 -30.94 -5.25 26.05
N LYS A 41 -30.80 -6.28 25.21
CA LYS A 41 -31.21 -6.22 23.81
C LYS A 41 -32.70 -5.85 23.74
N PRO A 42 -33.11 -4.91 22.86
CA PRO A 42 -34.50 -4.50 22.79
C PRO A 42 -35.39 -5.70 22.45
N ARG A 43 -36.42 -5.95 23.26
CA ARG A 43 -37.32 -7.12 23.09
C ARG A 43 -37.88 -7.27 21.68
N TYR A 44 -38.21 -6.15 21.03
CA TYR A 44 -38.71 -6.15 19.66
C TYR A 44 -37.71 -6.74 18.65
N LEU A 45 -36.41 -6.47 18.82
CA LEU A 45 -35.37 -7.05 17.98
C LEU A 45 -35.23 -8.56 18.21
N GLU A 46 -35.41 -9.03 19.45
CA GLU A 46 -35.41 -10.45 19.78
C GLU A 46 -36.63 -11.17 19.16
N GLU A 47 -37.80 -10.52 19.14
CA GLU A 47 -39.02 -11.03 18.52
C GLU A 47 -38.87 -11.17 16.99
N LEU A 48 -38.33 -10.15 16.31
CA LEU A 48 -38.07 -10.21 14.87
C LEU A 48 -37.04 -11.30 14.50
N GLU A 49 -35.95 -11.43 15.26
CA GLU A 49 -34.96 -12.48 15.01
C GLU A 49 -35.51 -13.89 15.25
N SER A 50 -36.36 -14.04 16.27
CA SER A 50 -37.04 -15.30 16.55
C SER A 50 -37.99 -15.68 15.41
N TYR A 51 -38.77 -14.72 14.91
CA TYR A 51 -39.64 -14.90 13.75
C TYR A 51 -38.84 -15.32 12.50
N LEU A 52 -37.75 -14.62 12.19
CA LEU A 52 -36.87 -14.96 11.06
C LEU A 52 -36.37 -16.40 11.13
N ARG A 53 -35.86 -16.81 12.30
CA ARG A 53 -35.32 -18.16 12.48
C ARG A 53 -36.39 -19.22 12.28
N LYS A 54 -37.60 -18.96 12.75
CA LYS A 54 -38.73 -19.89 12.62
C LYS A 54 -39.17 -20.04 11.16
N GLU A 55 -39.32 -18.93 10.44
CA GLU A 55 -39.69 -18.94 9.02
C GLU A 55 -38.58 -19.52 8.13
N LEU A 56 -37.30 -19.31 8.46
CA LEU A 56 -36.21 -19.94 7.71
C LEU A 56 -36.08 -21.45 7.97
N GLN A 57 -36.50 -21.93 9.14
CA GLN A 57 -36.50 -23.36 9.49
C GLN A 57 -37.68 -24.13 8.88
N SER A 58 -38.78 -23.45 8.53
CA SER A 58 -39.94 -24.06 7.87
C SER A 58 -39.76 -24.22 6.35
N LEU A 59 -38.76 -23.57 5.76
CA LEU A 59 -38.45 -23.66 4.32
C LEU A 59 -37.66 -24.93 3.98
N ASP A 60 -38.11 -25.65 2.94
CA ASP A 60 -37.40 -26.83 2.42
C ASP A 60 -36.22 -26.39 1.53
N LEU A 61 -35.02 -26.43 2.13
CA LEU A 61 -33.77 -25.97 1.52
C LEU A 61 -33.19 -26.93 0.47
N THR A 62 -33.87 -28.03 0.15
CA THR A 62 -33.41 -29.02 -0.83
C THR A 62 -33.82 -28.71 -2.27
N LYS A 63 -34.64 -27.67 -2.49
CA LYS A 63 -35.04 -27.21 -3.82
C LYS A 63 -34.00 -26.28 -4.44
N GLU A 64 -33.84 -26.34 -5.77
CA GLU A 64 -32.85 -25.54 -6.53
C GLU A 64 -33.01 -24.02 -6.32
N ASN A 65 -34.22 -23.55 -5.98
CA ASN A 65 -34.52 -22.13 -5.72
C ASN A 65 -34.42 -21.74 -4.23
N ALA A 66 -33.64 -22.46 -3.42
CA ALA A 66 -33.56 -22.26 -1.98
C ALA A 66 -33.09 -20.86 -1.56
N GLN A 67 -32.35 -20.12 -2.40
CA GLN A 67 -31.96 -18.74 -2.10
C GLN A 67 -33.10 -17.74 -2.33
N GLU A 68 -33.90 -17.91 -3.38
CA GLU A 68 -35.05 -17.05 -3.68
C GLU A 68 -36.14 -17.18 -2.62
N LEU A 69 -36.39 -18.41 -2.16
CA LEU A 69 -37.38 -18.70 -1.11
C LEU A 69 -37.02 -18.05 0.23
N LYS A 70 -35.73 -17.84 0.52
CA LYS A 70 -35.28 -17.14 1.73
C LYS A 70 -35.57 -15.64 1.70
N LEU A 71 -35.62 -15.02 0.51
CA LEU A 71 -35.80 -13.57 0.38
C LEU A 71 -37.15 -13.09 0.93
N GLN A 72 -38.18 -13.95 0.89
CA GLN A 72 -39.52 -13.60 1.35
C GLN A 72 -39.58 -13.33 2.88
N PRO A 73 -39.11 -14.25 3.77
CA PRO A 73 -38.99 -13.97 5.20
C PRO A 73 -38.18 -12.71 5.53
N TYR A 74 -37.09 -12.46 4.81
CA TYR A 74 -36.27 -11.26 5.03
C TYR A 74 -36.99 -9.98 4.61
N ARG A 75 -37.74 -10.00 3.49
CA ARG A 75 -38.54 -8.85 3.04
C ARG A 75 -39.64 -8.52 4.04
N GLU A 76 -40.35 -9.52 4.55
CA GLU A 76 -41.43 -9.33 5.51
C GLU A 76 -40.94 -8.73 6.83
N ILE A 77 -39.79 -9.20 7.34
CA ILE A 77 -39.19 -8.64 8.56
C ILE A 77 -38.69 -7.23 8.35
N PHE A 78 -38.12 -6.94 7.18
CA PHE A 78 -37.71 -5.58 6.86
C PHE A 78 -38.91 -4.64 6.75
N GLU A 79 -40.05 -5.11 6.23
CA GLU A 79 -41.28 -4.32 6.21
C GLU A 79 -41.81 -4.07 7.63
N PHE A 80 -41.91 -5.10 8.48
CA PHE A 80 -42.31 -4.93 9.89
C PHE A 80 -41.39 -3.95 10.63
N PHE A 81 -40.08 -4.03 10.38
CA PHE A 81 -39.10 -3.11 10.94
C PHE A 81 -39.34 -1.66 10.46
N ILE A 82 -39.59 -1.45 9.17
CA ILE A 82 -39.88 -0.12 8.62
C ILE A 82 -41.20 0.43 9.18
N GLU A 83 -42.22 -0.40 9.33
CA GLU A 83 -43.54 0.01 9.81
C GLU A 83 -43.53 0.52 11.25
N ASP A 84 -42.76 -0.14 12.13
CA ASP A 84 -42.67 0.22 13.54
C ASP A 84 -41.73 1.40 13.81
N PHE A 85 -40.76 1.66 12.93
CA PHE A 85 -39.84 2.80 13.03
C PHE A 85 -40.42 4.10 12.45
N LYS A 86 -41.54 4.57 13.02
CA LYS A 86 -42.35 5.69 12.52
C LYS A 86 -41.56 6.97 12.18
N THR A 87 -40.52 7.31 12.95
CA THR A 87 -39.71 8.53 12.75
C THR A 87 -38.83 8.46 11.50
N TYR A 88 -38.26 7.29 11.23
CA TYR A 88 -37.33 7.07 10.11
C TYR A 88 -37.99 6.34 8.93
N LYS A 89 -39.25 5.92 9.10
CA LYS A 89 -40.07 5.24 8.09
C LYS A 89 -40.00 5.93 6.71
N PRO A 90 -40.17 7.26 6.57
CA PRO A 90 -40.09 7.89 5.25
C PRO A 90 -38.75 7.68 4.54
N LEU A 91 -37.65 7.73 5.28
CA LEU A 91 -36.30 7.54 4.74
C LEU A 91 -36.05 6.07 4.39
N LEU A 92 -36.37 5.15 5.30
CA LEU A 92 -36.16 3.72 5.08
C LEU A 92 -37.05 3.17 3.96
N SER A 93 -38.31 3.63 3.87
CA SER A 93 -39.20 3.33 2.75
C SER A 93 -38.67 3.91 1.44
N ALA A 94 -38.08 5.11 1.43
CA ALA A 94 -37.47 5.68 0.23
C ALA A 94 -36.27 4.84 -0.25
N ILE A 95 -35.39 4.41 0.67
CA ILE A 95 -34.26 3.53 0.36
C ILE A 95 -34.76 2.19 -0.17
N LYS A 96 -35.73 1.55 0.52
CA LYS A 96 -36.34 0.30 0.07
C LYS A 96 -36.92 0.44 -1.34
N ASN A 97 -37.64 1.53 -1.60
CA ASN A 97 -38.26 1.80 -2.88
C ASN A 97 -37.22 1.99 -4.00
N GLU A 98 -36.10 2.69 -3.76
CA GLU A 98 -35.02 2.82 -4.76
C GLU A 98 -34.42 1.45 -5.14
N TYR A 99 -34.20 0.58 -4.15
CA TYR A 99 -33.73 -0.78 -4.43
C TYR A 99 -34.79 -1.63 -5.15
N GLU A 100 -36.06 -1.55 -4.75
CA GLU A 100 -37.16 -2.26 -5.42
C GLU A 100 -37.35 -1.78 -6.86
N VAL A 101 -37.27 -0.48 -7.12
CA VAL A 101 -37.34 0.12 -8.47
C VAL A 101 -36.14 -0.29 -9.31
N THR A 102 -34.94 -0.30 -8.75
CA THR A 102 -33.72 -0.67 -9.49
C THR A 102 -33.71 -2.15 -9.82
N LEU A 103 -34.05 -3.01 -8.86
CA LEU A 103 -34.21 -4.44 -9.10
C LEU A 103 -35.34 -4.72 -10.10
N GLY A 104 -36.45 -3.99 -10.02
CA GLY A 104 -37.54 -4.04 -11.00
C GLY A 104 -37.07 -3.68 -12.41
N LYS A 105 -36.29 -2.60 -12.57
CA LYS A 105 -35.71 -2.21 -13.87
C LYS A 105 -34.76 -3.26 -14.43
N ILE A 106 -33.95 -3.87 -13.57
CA ILE A 106 -33.01 -4.93 -13.98
C ILE A 106 -33.80 -6.18 -14.40
N LEU A 107 -34.81 -6.56 -13.63
CA LEU A 107 -35.69 -7.69 -13.96
C LEU A 107 -36.48 -7.41 -15.24
N ASP A 108 -37.07 -6.23 -15.41
CA ASP A 108 -37.79 -5.84 -16.63
C ASP A 108 -36.85 -5.78 -17.83
N SER A 109 -35.60 -5.33 -17.66
CA SER A 109 -34.59 -5.34 -18.73
C SER A 109 -34.20 -6.76 -19.13
N LEU A 110 -34.04 -7.66 -18.16
CA LEU A 110 -33.79 -9.08 -18.41
C LEU A 110 -35.01 -9.76 -19.05
N LEU A 111 -36.22 -9.45 -18.58
CA LEU A 111 -37.46 -10.02 -19.08
C LEU A 111 -37.74 -9.51 -20.50
N LEU A 112 -37.47 -8.23 -20.79
CA LEU A 112 -37.54 -7.65 -22.13
C LEU A 112 -36.50 -8.29 -23.06
N GLY A 113 -35.28 -8.54 -22.57
CA GLY A 113 -34.25 -9.26 -23.32
C GLY A 113 -34.70 -10.69 -23.67
N VAL A 114 -35.24 -11.41 -22.68
CA VAL A 114 -35.77 -12.77 -22.89
C VAL A 114 -37.00 -12.76 -23.79
N THR A 115 -37.93 -11.79 -23.68
CA THR A 115 -39.09 -11.69 -24.57
C THR A 115 -38.69 -11.34 -25.99
N VAL A 116 -37.69 -10.49 -26.20
CA VAL A 116 -37.16 -10.19 -27.54
C VAL A 116 -36.51 -11.42 -28.16
N ILE A 117 -35.79 -12.21 -27.36
CA ILE A 117 -35.20 -13.48 -27.81
C ILE A 117 -36.31 -14.50 -28.12
N LEU A 118 -37.33 -14.62 -27.27
CA LEU A 118 -38.46 -15.53 -27.47
C LEU A 118 -39.32 -15.11 -28.66
N ASP A 119 -39.60 -13.83 -28.86
CA ASP A 119 -40.32 -13.30 -30.02
C ASP A 119 -39.53 -13.50 -31.30
N ARG A 120 -38.19 -13.36 -31.26
CA ARG A 120 -37.33 -13.66 -32.40
C ARG A 120 -37.31 -15.16 -32.71
N TRP A 121 -37.33 -16.01 -31.69
CA TRP A 121 -37.48 -17.47 -31.85
C TRP A 121 -38.87 -17.87 -32.33
N LEU A 122 -39.94 -17.23 -31.84
CA LEU A 122 -41.30 -17.48 -32.32
C LEU A 122 -41.44 -17.01 -33.76
N TYR A 123 -40.90 -15.84 -34.11
CA TYR A 123 -40.90 -15.34 -35.48
C TYR A 123 -40.14 -16.27 -36.43
N THR A 124 -38.99 -16.82 -36.02
CA THR A 124 -38.27 -17.77 -36.87
C THR A 124 -39.00 -19.10 -36.97
N VAL A 125 -39.63 -19.59 -35.91
CA VAL A 125 -40.45 -20.81 -35.94
C VAL A 125 -41.72 -20.61 -36.77
N ASP A 126 -42.41 -19.48 -36.64
CA ASP A 126 -43.59 -19.12 -37.44
C ASP A 126 -43.20 -18.88 -38.90
N TYR A 127 -42.06 -18.26 -39.18
CA TYR A 127 -41.53 -18.09 -40.53
C TYR A 127 -41.18 -19.44 -41.17
N LEU A 128 -40.58 -20.36 -40.41
CA LEU A 128 -40.32 -21.72 -40.86
C LEU A 128 -41.62 -22.53 -41.04
N HIS A 129 -42.61 -22.33 -40.18
CA HIS A 129 -43.92 -22.95 -40.30
C HIS A 129 -44.70 -22.40 -41.51
N GLU A 130 -44.67 -21.09 -41.74
CA GLU A 130 -45.31 -20.42 -42.87
C GLU A 130 -44.62 -20.78 -44.19
N LEU A 131 -43.29 -20.94 -44.20
CA LEU A 131 -42.56 -21.50 -45.35
C LEU A 131 -43.01 -22.94 -45.61
N ASN A 132 -43.12 -23.77 -44.58
CA ASN A 132 -43.53 -25.16 -44.72
C ASN A 132 -45.01 -25.29 -45.13
N GLU A 133 -45.88 -24.40 -44.64
CA GLU A 133 -47.30 -24.33 -44.99
C GLU A 133 -47.49 -23.78 -46.40
N ARG A 134 -46.73 -22.77 -46.84
CA ARG A 134 -46.75 -22.28 -48.23
C ARG A 134 -46.23 -23.33 -49.19
N VAL A 135 -45.20 -24.09 -48.81
CA VAL A 135 -44.73 -25.25 -49.58
C VAL A 135 -45.83 -26.31 -49.65
N TYR A 136 -46.48 -26.64 -48.53
CA TYR A 136 -47.59 -27.59 -48.49
C TYR A 136 -48.81 -27.12 -49.29
N LEU A 137 -49.21 -25.85 -49.21
CA LEU A 137 -50.33 -25.26 -49.96
C LEU A 137 -50.01 -25.12 -51.43
N HIS A 138 -48.77 -24.80 -51.81
CA HIS A 138 -48.32 -24.78 -53.19
C HIS A 138 -48.30 -26.20 -53.79
N CYS A 139 -47.81 -27.19 -53.03
CA CYS A 139 -47.91 -28.60 -53.40
C CYS A 139 -49.37 -29.05 -53.52
N ARG A 140 -50.24 -28.65 -52.59
CA ARG A 140 -51.68 -28.98 -52.61
C ARG A 140 -52.41 -28.29 -53.75
N ALA A 141 -52.08 -27.03 -54.07
CA ALA A 141 -52.65 -26.29 -55.20
C ALA A 141 -52.18 -26.86 -56.54
N ASN A 142 -50.91 -27.24 -56.67
CA ASN A 142 -50.40 -27.93 -57.85
C ASN A 142 -51.03 -29.32 -58.00
N LEU A 143 -51.19 -30.07 -56.91
CA LEU A 143 -51.92 -31.34 -56.90
C LEU A 143 -53.39 -31.15 -57.30
N SER A 144 -54.07 -30.12 -56.78
CA SER A 144 -55.47 -29.82 -57.10
C SER A 144 -55.65 -29.28 -58.52
N TYR A 145 -54.69 -28.52 -59.04
CA TYR A 145 -54.64 -28.06 -60.43
C TYR A 145 -54.38 -29.21 -61.39
N LEU A 146 -53.44 -30.12 -61.06
CA LEU A 146 -53.21 -31.36 -61.81
C LEU A 146 -54.43 -32.29 -61.75
N HIS A 147 -55.08 -32.41 -60.59
CA HIS A 147 -56.30 -33.20 -60.41
C HIS A 147 -57.46 -32.58 -61.20
N SER A 148 -57.65 -31.26 -61.17
CA SER A 148 -58.70 -30.56 -61.93
C SER A 148 -58.43 -30.56 -63.43
N SER A 149 -57.17 -30.46 -63.86
CA SER A 149 -56.73 -30.61 -65.25
C SER A 149 -56.98 -32.04 -65.74
N TYR A 150 -56.63 -33.05 -64.93
CA TYR A 150 -56.86 -34.45 -65.25
C TYR A 150 -58.35 -34.78 -65.29
N TYR A 151 -59.17 -34.35 -64.33
CA TYR A 151 -60.62 -34.56 -64.37
C TYR A 151 -61.31 -33.73 -65.45
N SER A 152 -60.80 -32.55 -65.83
CA SER A 152 -61.31 -31.78 -66.97
C SER A 152 -60.95 -32.46 -68.31
N GLN A 153 -59.73 -32.99 -68.45
CA GLN A 153 -59.31 -33.78 -69.61
C GLN A 153 -60.03 -35.13 -69.69
N VAL A 154 -60.23 -35.82 -68.56
CA VAL A 154 -60.98 -37.08 -68.47
C VAL A 154 -62.48 -36.85 -68.64
N SER A 155 -63.05 -35.72 -68.17
CA SER A 155 -64.45 -35.33 -68.42
C SER A 155 -64.67 -34.94 -69.89
N LEU A 156 -63.72 -34.24 -70.51
CA LEU A 156 -63.71 -33.97 -71.96
C LEU A 156 -63.49 -35.24 -72.79
N ALA A 157 -62.72 -36.22 -72.29
CA ALA A 157 -62.52 -37.53 -72.93
C ALA A 157 -63.71 -38.49 -72.69
N GLN A 158 -64.35 -38.45 -71.53
CA GLN A 158 -65.54 -39.27 -71.19
C GLN A 158 -66.80 -38.76 -71.90
N LEU A 159 -66.86 -37.48 -72.29
CA LEU A 159 -67.92 -36.95 -73.15
C LEU A 159 -67.83 -37.43 -74.62
N LYS A 160 -66.82 -38.22 -74.99
CA LYS A 160 -66.76 -38.92 -76.28
C LYS A 160 -66.10 -40.30 -76.19
N VAL A 161 -66.53 -41.17 -75.28
CA VAL A 161 -66.39 -42.61 -75.55
C VAL A 161 -67.68 -43.34 -75.16
N VAL A 162 -68.66 -43.23 -76.05
CA VAL A 162 -69.50 -44.39 -76.34
C VAL A 162 -69.38 -44.70 -77.83
N LYS A 163 -68.51 -45.69 -78.08
CA LYS A 163 -68.53 -46.69 -79.15
C LYS A 163 -68.17 -46.24 -80.57
N GLY A 164 -66.90 -46.50 -80.89
CA GLY A 164 -66.38 -46.69 -82.25
C GLY A 164 -65.06 -45.97 -82.45
N GLU A 165 -63.96 -46.48 -81.89
CA GLU A 165 -62.66 -45.80 -82.03
C GLU A 165 -61.65 -46.64 -82.81
N ASP A 166 -61.24 -46.04 -83.91
CA ASP A 166 -60.28 -46.46 -84.92
C ASP A 166 -58.84 -46.36 -84.37
N LEU A 167 -57.97 -47.31 -84.72
CA LEU A 167 -56.56 -47.41 -84.26
C LEU A 167 -55.78 -46.09 -84.48
N VAL A 168 -56.17 -45.34 -85.50
CA VAL A 168 -55.62 -44.04 -85.89
C VAL A 168 -55.78 -42.97 -84.80
N LYS A 169 -56.88 -42.99 -84.06
CA LYS A 169 -57.16 -41.99 -83.01
C LYS A 169 -56.24 -42.14 -81.79
N VAL A 170 -55.92 -43.38 -81.40
CA VAL A 170 -55.03 -43.66 -80.28
C VAL A 170 -53.60 -43.23 -80.59
N THR A 171 -53.14 -43.48 -81.82
CA THR A 171 -51.83 -42.98 -82.27
C THR A 171 -51.76 -41.45 -82.34
N LEU A 172 -52.86 -40.78 -82.70
CA LEU A 172 -52.94 -39.33 -82.73
C LEU A 172 -52.90 -38.74 -81.30
N ALA A 173 -53.65 -39.32 -80.36
CA ALA A 173 -53.66 -38.89 -78.96
C ALA A 173 -52.28 -39.05 -78.29
N LEU A 174 -51.57 -40.16 -78.54
CA LEU A 174 -50.22 -40.37 -78.02
C LEU A 174 -49.23 -39.31 -78.55
N LYS A 175 -49.36 -38.93 -79.83
CA LYS A 175 -48.51 -37.90 -80.45
C LYS A 175 -48.75 -36.52 -79.83
N ILE A 176 -50.01 -36.18 -79.58
CA ILE A 176 -50.40 -34.92 -78.93
C ILE A 176 -49.86 -34.89 -77.49
N ALA A 177 -50.04 -35.97 -76.72
CA ALA A 177 -49.54 -36.05 -75.35
C ALA A 177 -48.01 -35.88 -75.25
N ARG A 178 -47.25 -36.43 -76.20
CA ARG A 178 -45.78 -36.25 -76.25
C ARG A 178 -45.39 -34.81 -76.58
N GLN A 179 -46.14 -34.16 -77.46
CA GLN A 179 -45.89 -32.76 -77.82
C GLN A 179 -46.19 -31.83 -76.65
N ASP A 180 -47.29 -32.06 -75.94
CA ASP A 180 -47.68 -31.28 -74.76
C ASP A 180 -46.68 -31.44 -73.62
N LEU A 181 -46.17 -32.66 -73.38
CA LEU A 181 -45.09 -32.91 -72.41
C LEU A 181 -43.85 -32.08 -72.73
N THR A 182 -43.46 -32.04 -74.00
CA THR A 182 -42.26 -31.30 -74.44
C THR A 182 -42.46 -29.80 -74.25
N LYS A 183 -43.65 -29.28 -74.55
CA LYS A 183 -43.98 -27.86 -74.37
C LYS A 183 -43.98 -27.46 -72.89
N ALA A 184 -44.58 -28.26 -72.01
CA ALA A 184 -44.58 -28.02 -70.58
C ALA A 184 -43.15 -28.04 -70.00
N GLN A 185 -42.27 -28.92 -70.51
CA GLN A 185 -40.88 -28.98 -70.07
C GLN A 185 -40.10 -27.71 -70.43
N VAL A 186 -40.37 -27.12 -71.59
CA VAL A 186 -39.75 -25.86 -72.03
C VAL A 186 -40.23 -24.69 -71.17
N GLU A 187 -41.54 -24.56 -70.94
CA GLU A 187 -42.09 -23.49 -70.10
C GLU A 187 -41.59 -23.56 -68.65
N LEU A 188 -41.43 -24.77 -68.09
CA LEU A 188 -40.84 -24.96 -66.76
C LEU A 188 -39.39 -24.46 -66.69
N ASN A 189 -38.60 -24.74 -67.74
CA ASN A 189 -37.21 -24.30 -67.81
C ASN A 189 -37.12 -22.77 -67.99
N THR A 190 -38.03 -22.16 -68.76
CA THR A 190 -38.13 -20.71 -68.90
C THR A 190 -38.52 -20.03 -67.59
N MET A 191 -39.55 -20.53 -66.89
CA MET A 191 -39.91 -20.01 -65.56
C MET A 191 -38.74 -20.12 -64.57
N LYS A 192 -38.01 -21.24 -64.55
CA LYS A 192 -36.85 -21.39 -63.66
C LYS A 192 -35.75 -20.36 -63.93
N ALA A 193 -35.54 -19.99 -65.20
CA ALA A 193 -34.56 -18.97 -65.57
C ALA A 193 -35.05 -17.57 -65.18
N ASP A 194 -36.32 -17.25 -65.47
CA ASP A 194 -36.93 -15.95 -65.15
C ASP A 194 -37.00 -15.71 -63.63
N TYR A 195 -37.31 -16.74 -62.83
CA TYR A 195 -37.30 -16.67 -61.37
C TYR A 195 -35.90 -16.42 -60.76
N GLY A 196 -34.82 -16.65 -61.53
CA GLY A 196 -33.45 -16.38 -61.09
C GLY A 196 -33.13 -14.88 -60.95
N ASP A 197 -33.86 -14.00 -61.63
CA ASP A 197 -33.60 -12.55 -61.70
C ASP A 197 -34.55 -11.69 -60.84
N VAL A 198 -35.64 -12.25 -60.29
CA VAL A 198 -36.73 -11.46 -59.65
C VAL A 198 -36.69 -11.41 -58.12
N VAL A 199 -35.82 -12.18 -57.49
CA VAL A 199 -35.45 -11.96 -56.07
C VAL A 199 -34.00 -11.54 -56.08
N PRO A 200 -33.65 -10.30 -55.73
CA PRO A 200 -32.29 -9.78 -55.85
C PRO A 200 -31.35 -10.53 -54.91
N ARG A 201 -30.84 -11.67 -55.35
CA ARG A 201 -29.85 -12.46 -54.62
C ARG A 201 -28.64 -11.59 -54.26
N ARG A 202 -28.28 -10.67 -55.14
CA ARG A 202 -27.29 -9.60 -54.89
C ARG A 202 -27.67 -8.69 -53.73
N ASP A 203 -28.91 -8.21 -53.64
CA ASP A 203 -29.30 -7.27 -52.58
C ASP A 203 -29.48 -8.01 -51.25
N PHE A 204 -29.93 -9.26 -51.28
CA PHE A 204 -29.97 -10.14 -50.11
C PHE A 204 -28.55 -10.41 -49.59
N GLU A 205 -27.62 -10.85 -50.45
CA GLU A 205 -26.22 -11.10 -50.09
C GLU A 205 -25.52 -9.80 -49.62
N SER A 206 -25.87 -8.64 -50.20
CA SER A 206 -25.33 -7.35 -49.78
C SER A 206 -25.87 -6.90 -48.41
N GLN A 207 -27.16 -7.13 -48.13
CA GLN A 207 -27.76 -6.85 -46.83
C GLN A 207 -27.23 -7.80 -45.77
N GLU A 208 -27.14 -9.10 -46.07
CA GLU A 208 -26.58 -10.11 -45.18
C GLU A 208 -25.15 -9.76 -44.77
N LYS A 209 -24.31 -9.37 -45.74
CA LYS A 209 -22.96 -8.90 -45.44
C LYS A 209 -22.97 -7.63 -44.58
N LYS A 210 -23.80 -6.64 -44.91
CA LYS A 210 -23.88 -5.39 -44.15
C LYS A 210 -24.33 -5.62 -42.69
N TYR A 211 -25.32 -6.49 -42.48
CA TYR A 211 -25.78 -6.85 -41.14
C TYR A 211 -24.75 -7.71 -40.39
N SER A 212 -24.01 -8.57 -41.09
CA SER A 212 -22.90 -9.34 -40.49
C SER A 212 -21.78 -8.42 -40.03
N ASP A 213 -21.34 -7.48 -40.88
CA ASP A 213 -20.26 -6.54 -40.57
C ASP A 213 -20.66 -5.59 -39.41
N LEU A 214 -21.93 -5.15 -39.36
CA LEU A 214 -22.45 -4.35 -38.24
C LEU A 214 -22.52 -5.16 -36.94
N PHE A 215 -22.96 -6.42 -37.02
CA PHE A 215 -23.07 -7.28 -35.85
C PHE A 215 -21.70 -7.64 -35.27
N GLU A 216 -20.71 -7.94 -36.11
CA GLU A 216 -19.33 -8.16 -35.67
C GLU A 216 -18.75 -6.92 -35.00
N LYS A 217 -18.99 -5.74 -35.57
CA LYS A 217 -18.49 -4.49 -35.00
C LYS A 217 -19.15 -4.15 -33.66
N ASP A 218 -20.48 -4.24 -33.57
CA ASP A 218 -21.20 -3.96 -32.33
C ASP A 218 -20.81 -4.97 -31.22
N PHE A 219 -20.54 -6.23 -31.59
CA PHE A 219 -20.04 -7.24 -30.67
C PHE A 219 -18.63 -6.91 -30.17
N ASP A 220 -17.72 -6.53 -31.07
CA ASP A 220 -16.34 -6.14 -30.73
C ASP A 220 -16.31 -4.89 -29.84
N ASP A 221 -17.17 -3.90 -30.11
CA ASP A 221 -17.26 -2.67 -29.32
C ASP A 221 -17.83 -2.96 -27.92
N LEU A 222 -18.86 -3.79 -27.82
CA LEU A 222 -19.43 -4.20 -26.53
C LEU A 222 -18.46 -5.05 -25.71
N GLN A 223 -17.66 -5.90 -26.36
CA GLN A 223 -16.62 -6.68 -25.70
C GLN A 223 -15.54 -5.78 -25.11
N LYS A 224 -15.09 -4.76 -25.84
CA LYS A 224 -14.11 -3.78 -25.32
C LYS A 224 -14.67 -2.97 -24.14
N GLU A 225 -15.93 -2.56 -24.20
CA GLU A 225 -16.57 -1.86 -23.08
C GLU A 225 -16.65 -2.75 -21.84
N TYR A 226 -17.01 -4.03 -22.02
CA TYR A 226 -17.03 -5.01 -20.94
C TYR A 226 -15.64 -5.21 -20.33
N ASP A 227 -14.61 -5.39 -21.17
CA ASP A 227 -13.24 -5.59 -20.72
C ASP A 227 -12.72 -4.35 -19.96
N THR A 228 -13.03 -3.13 -20.45
CA THR A 228 -12.68 -1.87 -19.77
C THR A 228 -13.39 -1.73 -18.43
N LEU A 229 -14.68 -2.10 -18.36
CA LEU A 229 -15.44 -2.04 -17.12
C LEU A 229 -14.95 -3.06 -16.09
N LEU A 230 -14.51 -4.23 -16.56
CA LEU A 230 -13.91 -5.27 -15.73
C LEU A 230 -12.60 -4.77 -15.11
N GLU A 231 -11.76 -4.10 -15.90
CA GLU A 231 -10.50 -3.50 -15.45
C GLU A 231 -10.75 -2.42 -14.37
N ILE A 232 -11.66 -1.46 -14.62
CA ILE A 232 -12.03 -0.44 -13.64
C ILE A 232 -12.59 -1.06 -12.35
N HIS A 233 -13.39 -2.12 -12.45
CA HIS A 233 -13.93 -2.79 -11.27
C HIS A 233 -12.82 -3.47 -10.46
N GLN A 234 -11.85 -4.08 -11.14
CA GLN A 234 -10.69 -4.69 -10.50
C GLN A 234 -9.84 -3.63 -9.79
N GLU A 235 -9.54 -2.51 -10.43
CA GLU A 235 -8.82 -1.37 -9.82
C GLU A 235 -9.56 -0.83 -8.60
N THR A 236 -10.87 -0.61 -8.68
CA THR A 236 -11.68 -0.11 -7.55
C THR A 236 -11.67 -1.07 -6.36
N VAL A 237 -11.63 -2.38 -6.62
CA VAL A 237 -11.54 -3.41 -5.58
C VAL A 237 -10.16 -3.39 -4.92
N GLU A 238 -9.10 -3.24 -5.71
CA GLU A 238 -7.73 -3.13 -5.22
C GLU A 238 -7.53 -1.85 -4.37
N GLU A 239 -8.04 -0.71 -4.81
CA GLU A 239 -8.03 0.55 -4.05
C GLU A 239 -8.80 0.42 -2.73
N ARG A 240 -9.99 -0.18 -2.76
CA ARG A 240 -10.78 -0.43 -1.54
C ARG A 240 -10.01 -1.28 -0.54
N ASP A 241 -9.39 -2.35 -1.00
CA ASP A 241 -8.63 -3.26 -0.13
C ASP A 241 -7.36 -2.60 0.40
N HIS A 242 -6.73 -1.75 -0.41
CA HIS A 242 -5.64 -0.89 0.00
C HIS A 242 -6.06 0.06 1.15
N PHE A 243 -7.11 0.86 0.97
CA PHE A 243 -7.60 1.77 2.01
C PHE A 243 -8.07 1.05 3.28
N TYR A 244 -8.66 -0.15 3.13
CA TYR A 244 -9.06 -0.95 4.29
C TYR A 244 -7.86 -1.42 5.10
N ASN A 245 -6.79 -1.85 4.42
CA ASN A 245 -5.55 -2.26 5.07
C ASN A 245 -4.83 -1.09 5.74
N GLU A 246 -4.77 0.09 5.10
CA GLU A 246 -4.26 1.31 5.72
C GLU A 246 -5.05 1.69 6.97
N LEU A 247 -6.38 1.66 6.91
CA LEU A 247 -7.25 2.00 8.04
C LEU A 247 -7.08 1.01 9.20
N GLN A 248 -6.86 -0.27 8.90
CA GLN A 248 -6.54 -1.29 9.91
C GLN A 248 -5.15 -1.08 10.52
N GLN A 249 -4.18 -0.62 9.74
CA GLN A 249 -2.83 -0.30 10.19
C GLN A 249 -2.82 0.94 11.12
N VAL A 250 -3.56 2.00 10.75
CA VAL A 250 -3.74 3.22 11.54
C VAL A 250 -4.52 2.96 12.85
N GLN A 251 -5.51 2.06 12.82
CA GLN A 251 -6.20 1.63 14.04
C GLN A 251 -5.29 0.82 14.97
N ARG A 252 -4.38 -0.01 14.43
CA ARG A 252 -3.42 -0.78 15.23
C ARG A 252 -2.30 0.08 15.84
N SER A 253 -1.93 1.18 15.20
CA SER A 253 -0.94 2.13 15.74
C SER A 253 -1.53 3.10 16.79
N SER A 254 -2.85 3.13 16.95
CA SER A 254 -3.53 4.01 17.91
C SER A 254 -3.63 3.38 19.31
N THR A 255 -2.52 3.34 20.07
CA THR A 255 -2.55 3.13 21.53
C THR A 255 -3.24 4.30 22.23
N PRO A 256 -4.02 4.12 23.33
CA PRO A 256 -4.55 5.25 24.09
C PRO A 256 -3.39 6.14 24.54
N ARG A 257 -3.36 7.39 24.05
CA ARG A 257 -2.27 8.32 24.31
C ARG A 257 -2.13 8.51 25.83
N PRO A 258 -0.93 8.33 26.41
CA PRO A 258 -0.70 8.58 27.82
C PRO A 258 -1.07 10.02 28.20
N ASP A 259 -1.59 10.20 29.41
CA ASP A 259 -1.91 11.51 29.97
C ASP A 259 -0.62 12.18 30.47
N TRP A 260 0.10 12.82 29.54
CA TRP A 260 1.41 13.42 29.78
C TRP A 260 1.39 14.55 30.82
N ALA A 261 0.24 15.21 31.03
CA ALA A 261 0.08 16.25 32.04
C ALA A 261 0.36 15.74 33.46
N LYS A 262 0.16 14.45 33.74
CA LYS A 262 0.49 13.84 35.04
C LYS A 262 2.00 13.75 35.30
N CYS A 263 2.82 13.75 34.25
CA CYS A 263 4.27 13.64 34.38
C CYS A 263 4.86 14.92 35.01
N ALA A 264 4.23 16.07 34.77
CA ALA A 264 4.58 17.35 35.39
C ALA A 264 4.52 17.33 36.94
N GLU A 265 3.68 16.49 37.54
CA GLU A 265 3.55 16.36 39.00
C GLU A 265 4.63 15.47 39.63
N VAL A 266 5.23 14.58 38.84
CA VAL A 266 6.17 13.54 39.31
C VAL A 266 7.62 13.91 39.02
N ILE A 267 7.88 14.65 37.95
CA ILE A 267 9.24 14.98 37.50
C ILE A 267 9.83 16.12 38.35
N SER A 268 11.11 15.97 38.69
CA SER A 268 11.89 16.98 39.40
C SER A 268 12.03 18.25 38.56
N GLY A 269 11.50 19.37 39.05
CA GLY A 269 11.47 20.66 38.33
C GLY A 269 10.07 21.14 37.96
N GLY A 270 9.04 20.32 38.22
CA GLY A 270 7.63 20.72 38.13
C GLY A 270 7.13 20.99 36.70
N PRO A 271 5.99 21.69 36.56
CA PRO A 271 5.32 21.86 35.27
C PRO A 271 6.09 22.72 34.28
N GLU A 272 6.87 23.70 34.73
CA GLU A 272 7.65 24.58 33.84
C GLU A 272 8.75 23.81 33.10
N ARG A 273 9.48 22.93 33.81
CA ARG A 273 10.49 22.07 33.19
C ARG A 273 9.85 21.03 32.27
N TRP A 274 8.70 20.49 32.64
CA TRP A 274 7.97 19.54 31.79
C TRP A 274 7.49 20.18 30.48
N SER A 275 6.96 21.40 30.53
CA SER A 275 6.55 22.14 29.32
C SER A 275 7.71 22.33 28.34
N TYR A 276 8.91 22.65 28.85
CA TYR A 276 10.11 22.74 28.01
C TYR A 276 10.54 21.39 27.44
N LEU A 277 10.42 20.31 28.22
CA LEU A 277 10.75 18.96 27.78
C LEU A 277 9.74 18.40 26.77
N GLU A 278 8.48 18.82 26.83
CA GLU A 278 7.39 18.37 25.96
C GLU A 278 7.41 19.08 24.60
N GLU A 279 7.92 20.31 24.55
CA GLU A 279 7.88 21.15 23.35
C GLU A 279 8.49 20.45 22.12
N GLY A 280 7.67 20.32 21.07
CA GLY A 280 8.08 19.75 19.79
C GLY A 280 8.26 18.23 19.74
N LYS A 281 7.96 17.48 20.82
CA LYS A 281 8.18 16.02 20.87
C LYS A 281 6.92 15.19 20.61
N THR A 282 7.12 14.03 20.00
CA THR A 282 6.08 13.01 19.80
C THR A 282 5.85 12.21 21.08
N SER A 283 4.70 11.53 21.18
CA SER A 283 4.38 10.72 22.38
C SER A 283 5.41 9.63 22.66
N ASP A 284 5.99 9.00 21.63
CA ASP A 284 7.02 7.98 21.82
C ASP A 284 8.31 8.60 22.35
N GLN A 285 8.72 9.75 21.80
CA GLN A 285 9.88 10.49 22.31
C GLN A 285 9.68 10.96 23.76
N LEU A 286 8.45 11.26 24.18
CA LEU A 286 8.14 11.61 25.58
C LEU A 286 8.33 10.42 26.53
N VAL A 287 8.10 9.18 26.07
CA VAL A 287 8.41 7.98 26.87
C VAL A 287 9.91 7.93 27.17
N ASP A 288 10.75 8.15 26.16
CA ASP A 288 12.21 8.10 26.32
C ASP A 288 12.69 9.19 27.29
N VAL A 289 12.18 10.43 27.14
CA VAL A 289 12.48 11.54 28.05
C VAL A 289 12.07 11.19 29.49
N LEU A 290 10.91 10.55 29.69
CA LEU A 290 10.45 10.16 31.01
C LEU A 290 11.31 9.04 31.63
N LEU A 291 11.71 8.05 30.82
CA LEU A 291 12.62 6.99 31.26
C LEU A 291 13.99 7.56 31.67
N GLU A 292 14.48 8.57 30.96
CA GLU A 292 15.71 9.29 31.29
C GLU A 292 15.61 10.09 32.60
N GLU A 293 14.51 10.81 32.82
CA GLU A 293 14.32 11.59 34.06
C GLU A 293 14.18 10.66 35.27
N ILE A 294 13.39 9.60 35.18
CA ILE A 294 13.27 8.58 36.25
C ILE A 294 14.63 7.91 36.49
N GLY A 295 15.30 7.50 35.42
CA GLY A 295 16.60 6.87 35.48
C GLY A 295 17.68 7.76 36.09
N THR A 296 17.63 9.07 35.83
CA THR A 296 18.55 10.06 36.43
C THR A 296 18.37 10.12 37.94
N GLY A 297 17.13 10.10 38.44
CA GLY A 297 16.83 10.03 39.87
C GLY A 297 17.44 8.78 40.51
N VAL A 298 17.16 7.61 39.93
CA VAL A 298 17.68 6.31 40.41
C VAL A 298 19.21 6.26 40.38
N LEU A 299 19.85 6.80 39.33
CA LEU A 299 21.30 6.87 39.24
C LEU A 299 21.91 7.77 40.33
N LYS A 300 21.27 8.89 40.67
CA LYS A 300 21.76 9.79 41.74
C LYS A 300 21.62 9.17 43.14
N GLU A 301 20.61 8.35 43.37
CA GLU A 301 20.41 7.63 44.62
C GLU A 301 21.42 6.48 44.80
N LYS A 302 21.91 5.90 43.70
CA LYS A 302 22.85 4.78 43.75
C LYS A 302 24.27 5.23 44.09
N ASP A 303 24.78 4.83 45.26
CA ASP A 303 26.12 5.21 45.72
C ASP A 303 27.26 4.38 45.11
N SER A 304 26.97 3.15 44.65
CA SER A 304 27.98 2.27 44.06
C SER A 304 27.38 1.34 42.99
N PHE A 305 28.21 1.00 42.01
CA PHE A 305 27.91 0.07 40.93
C PHE A 305 28.60 -1.28 41.19
N PRO A 306 27.91 -2.40 40.96
CA PRO A 306 28.57 -3.71 40.93
C PRO A 306 29.47 -3.80 39.70
N GLY A 307 30.73 -4.19 39.90
CA GLY A 307 31.67 -4.47 38.82
C GLY A 307 31.24 -5.69 38.00
N LEU A 308 31.46 -5.62 36.69
CA LEU A 308 31.13 -6.66 35.71
C LEU A 308 32.15 -7.83 35.69
N GLY A 309 33.20 -7.74 36.49
CA GLY A 309 34.27 -8.74 36.56
C GLY A 309 35.36 -8.53 35.50
N LYS A 310 36.30 -9.47 35.43
CA LYS A 310 37.47 -9.42 34.52
C LYS A 310 37.38 -10.40 33.34
N GLY A 311 36.18 -10.89 33.04
CA GLY A 311 35.98 -11.83 31.94
C GLY A 311 36.38 -11.24 30.59
N ASP A 312 36.71 -12.11 29.62
CA ASP A 312 37.16 -11.68 28.29
C ASP A 312 36.08 -10.94 27.49
N LYS A 313 34.80 -11.22 27.78
CA LYS A 313 33.65 -10.53 27.18
C LYS A 313 33.38 -9.14 27.77
N VAL A 314 34.05 -8.77 28.86
CA VAL A 314 33.87 -7.47 29.51
C VAL A 314 34.78 -6.45 28.82
N PRO A 315 34.28 -5.28 28.40
CA PRO A 315 35.11 -4.24 27.80
C PRO A 315 36.22 -3.78 28.74
N VAL A 316 37.39 -3.45 28.17
CA VAL A 316 38.63 -3.12 28.92
C VAL A 316 38.40 -2.04 29.99
N TYR A 317 37.60 -1.02 29.67
CA TYR A 317 37.26 0.09 30.57
C TYR A 317 36.28 -0.29 31.70
N LEU A 318 35.67 -1.48 31.67
CA LEU A 318 34.78 -2.01 32.71
C LEU A 318 35.35 -3.24 33.44
N LYS A 319 36.57 -3.68 33.14
CA LYS A 319 37.20 -4.86 33.78
C LYS A 319 37.58 -4.59 35.24
N TYR A 320 36.58 -4.57 36.12
CA TYR A 320 36.73 -4.31 37.55
C TYR A 320 35.95 -5.34 38.36
N GLU A 321 36.56 -5.80 39.47
CA GLU A 321 35.96 -6.73 40.42
C GLU A 321 35.65 -6.00 41.73
N GLY A 322 34.41 -6.15 42.22
CA GLY A 322 33.96 -5.53 43.47
C GLY A 322 32.92 -4.43 43.23
N GLN A 323 32.88 -3.45 44.13
CA GLN A 323 31.96 -2.31 44.05
C GLN A 323 32.73 -1.05 43.65
N VAL A 324 32.14 -0.29 42.74
CA VAL A 324 32.73 0.92 42.17
C VAL A 324 31.90 2.12 42.61
N LYS A 325 32.51 3.16 43.20
CA LYS A 325 31.75 4.31 43.67
C LYS A 325 31.20 5.13 42.51
N ASN A 326 29.94 5.54 42.62
CA ASN A 326 29.31 6.45 41.67
C ASN A 326 29.76 7.90 41.95
N LYS A 327 30.26 8.59 40.92
CA LYS A 327 30.67 10.00 41.01
C LYS A 327 29.50 11.00 40.90
N LYS A 328 28.28 10.53 40.63
CA LYS A 328 27.03 11.32 40.57
C LYS A 328 27.16 12.55 39.67
N LEU A 329 27.63 12.33 38.44
CA LEU A 329 27.79 13.39 37.45
C LEU A 329 26.45 13.91 36.95
N ASN A 330 26.40 15.19 36.57
CA ASN A 330 25.26 15.76 35.85
C ASN A 330 25.49 15.66 34.33
N LYS A 331 24.41 15.79 33.54
CA LYS A 331 24.44 15.70 32.06
C LYS A 331 25.51 16.60 31.43
N LYS A 332 25.57 17.87 31.84
CA LYS A 332 26.56 18.86 31.38
C LYS A 332 28.01 18.43 31.62
N ASP A 333 28.30 17.85 32.79
CA ASP A 333 29.65 17.39 33.13
C ASP A 333 30.05 16.22 32.23
N VAL A 334 29.12 15.29 31.98
CA VAL A 334 29.35 14.16 31.08
C VAL A 334 29.65 14.66 29.66
N VAL A 335 28.85 15.57 29.11
CA VAL A 335 29.10 16.16 27.78
C VAL A 335 30.48 16.80 27.69
N ASN A 336 30.86 17.59 28.69
CA ASN A 336 32.16 18.25 28.70
C ASN A 336 33.32 17.24 28.70
N ILE A 337 33.19 16.16 29.49
CA ILE A 337 34.17 15.08 29.49
C ILE A 337 34.24 14.40 28.12
N LEU A 338 33.10 14.11 27.49
CA LEU A 338 33.06 13.51 26.15
C LEU A 338 33.74 14.41 25.10
N LYS A 339 33.51 15.72 25.15
CA LYS A 339 34.18 16.71 24.28
C LYS A 339 35.69 16.72 24.50
N GLU A 340 36.15 16.68 25.76
CA GLU A 340 37.58 16.60 26.09
C GLU A 340 38.21 15.30 25.53
N ILE A 341 37.51 14.17 25.66
CA ILE A 341 37.96 12.87 25.13
C ILE A 341 38.13 12.94 23.61
N TRP A 342 37.13 13.42 22.87
CA TRP A 342 37.21 13.53 21.42
C TRP A 342 38.31 14.49 20.96
N LYS A 343 38.49 15.61 21.67
CA LYS A 343 39.56 16.57 21.40
C LYS A 343 40.94 15.95 21.59
N GLU A 344 41.15 15.15 22.64
CA GLU A 344 42.43 14.45 22.86
C GLU A 344 42.62 13.22 21.97
N LYS A 345 41.54 12.60 21.49
CA LYS A 345 41.57 11.44 20.58
C LYS A 345 41.98 11.82 19.17
N LYS A 346 41.68 13.05 18.73
CA LYS A 346 41.95 13.54 17.37
C LYS A 346 43.40 13.24 16.94
N GLY A 347 43.56 12.41 15.90
CA GLY A 347 44.85 12.03 15.33
C GLY A 347 45.57 10.86 16.03
N LYS A 348 44.91 10.12 16.93
CA LYS A 348 45.47 8.91 17.56
C LYS A 348 44.88 7.62 16.98
N PRO A 349 45.72 6.61 16.67
CA PRO A 349 45.28 5.36 16.03
C PRO A 349 44.72 4.31 16.99
N SER A 350 44.75 4.55 18.30
CA SER A 350 44.20 3.61 19.30
C SER A 350 42.68 3.49 19.17
N SER A 351 42.12 2.32 19.48
CA SER A 351 40.66 2.13 19.56
C SER A 351 40.03 3.06 20.61
N LEU A 352 38.75 3.43 20.45
CA LEU A 352 38.06 4.26 21.44
C LEU A 352 38.02 3.61 22.84
N PRO A 353 37.71 2.31 23.01
CA PRO A 353 37.71 1.65 24.32
C PRO A 353 39.06 1.72 25.05
N ASP A 354 40.17 1.47 24.33
CA ASP A 354 41.51 1.49 24.91
C ASP A 354 41.95 2.92 25.23
N PHE A 355 41.63 3.85 24.33
CA PHE A 355 41.88 5.27 24.54
C PHE A 355 41.10 5.82 25.74
N PHE A 356 39.84 5.43 25.89
CA PHE A 356 38.96 5.87 26.96
C PHE A 356 39.51 5.49 28.33
N LEU A 357 39.93 4.23 28.52
CA LEU A 357 40.57 3.82 29.77
C LEU A 357 41.88 4.58 30.01
N SER A 358 42.74 4.66 28.99
CA SER A 358 44.04 5.34 29.08
C SER A 358 43.89 6.83 29.43
N TYR A 359 42.87 7.49 28.87
CA TYR A 359 42.52 8.87 29.18
C TYR A 359 42.12 9.01 30.65
N LEU A 360 41.20 8.15 31.14
CA LEU A 360 40.73 8.22 32.52
C LEU A 360 41.85 7.94 33.54
N GLN A 361 42.74 6.99 33.24
CA GLN A 361 43.92 6.70 34.05
C GLN A 361 44.86 7.90 34.12
N LYS A 362 45.12 8.55 32.98
CA LYS A 362 45.96 9.75 32.89
C LYS A 362 45.36 10.95 33.64
N ARG A 363 44.04 11.16 33.55
CA ARG A 363 43.35 12.34 34.12
C ARG A 363 43.02 12.21 35.60
N TYR A 364 42.57 11.03 36.03
CA TYR A 364 42.02 10.80 37.37
C TYR A 364 42.80 9.77 38.20
N GLY A 365 43.85 9.16 37.63
CA GLY A 365 44.66 8.14 38.26
C GLY A 365 44.03 6.74 38.22
N ASP A 366 44.87 5.71 38.26
CA ASP A 366 44.46 4.30 38.09
C ASP A 366 43.42 3.84 39.11
N SER A 367 43.49 4.34 40.35
CA SER A 367 42.55 3.96 41.41
C SER A 367 41.14 4.49 41.19
N SER A 368 40.97 5.65 40.54
CA SER A 368 39.65 6.26 40.29
C SER A 368 39.18 6.07 38.85
N ALA A 369 40.04 5.66 37.92
CA ALA A 369 39.71 5.51 36.51
C ALA A 369 38.47 4.65 36.27
N PHE A 370 38.36 3.50 36.97
CA PHE A 370 37.18 2.64 36.89
C PHE A 370 35.93 3.28 37.50
N GLU A 371 36.05 4.07 38.57
CA GLU A 371 34.93 4.83 39.14
C GLU A 371 34.34 5.82 38.14
N TRP A 372 35.20 6.53 37.42
CA TRP A 372 34.80 7.41 36.34
C TRP A 372 34.26 6.65 35.13
N ALA A 373 34.89 5.53 34.74
CA ALA A 373 34.45 4.73 33.61
C ALA A 373 33.02 4.19 33.80
N TYR A 374 32.74 3.59 34.97
CA TYR A 374 31.39 3.10 35.29
C TYR A 374 30.38 4.24 35.38
N THR A 375 30.75 5.36 36.01
CA THR A 375 29.83 6.50 36.13
C THR A 375 29.49 7.07 34.75
N ILE A 376 30.49 7.32 33.90
CA ILE A 376 30.27 7.84 32.54
C ILE A 376 29.46 6.82 31.73
N TYR A 377 29.83 5.54 31.76
CA TYR A 377 29.17 4.47 31.02
C TYR A 377 27.67 4.35 31.36
N GLU A 378 27.31 4.37 32.65
CA GLU A 378 25.90 4.31 33.06
C GLU A 378 25.13 5.59 32.69
N ASN A 379 25.78 6.76 32.70
CA ASN A 379 25.15 8.01 32.25
C ASN A 379 24.87 8.01 30.74
N ILE A 380 25.88 7.72 29.90
CA ILE A 380 25.69 7.71 28.44
C ILE A 380 24.75 6.60 27.97
N LYS A 381 24.66 5.50 28.74
CA LYS A 381 23.70 4.42 28.47
C LYS A 381 22.26 4.86 28.73
N LEU A 382 22.07 5.75 29.71
CA LEU A 382 20.78 6.29 30.11
C LEU A 382 20.27 7.33 29.10
N TYR A 383 21.09 8.33 28.77
CA TYR A 383 20.71 9.47 27.95
C TYR A 383 20.78 9.16 26.44
N ARG A 384 19.77 8.48 25.91
CA ARG A 384 19.67 8.12 24.49
C ARG A 384 19.11 9.23 23.62
N SER A 385 18.33 10.14 24.21
CA SER A 385 17.79 11.32 23.55
C SER A 385 18.87 12.29 23.08
N ASN A 386 20.04 12.28 23.75
CA ASN A 386 21.18 13.09 23.34
C ASN A 386 22.00 12.34 22.29
N GLU A 387 21.99 12.85 21.06
CA GLU A 387 22.70 12.24 19.92
C GLU A 387 24.21 12.04 20.19
N ALA A 388 24.87 13.01 20.82
CA ALA A 388 26.31 12.94 21.09
C ALA A 388 26.64 11.84 22.11
N MET A 389 25.81 11.68 23.16
CA MET A 389 25.97 10.62 24.14
C MET A 389 25.63 9.25 23.57
N SER A 390 24.54 9.14 22.81
CA SER A 390 24.15 7.87 22.17
C SER A 390 25.21 7.42 21.17
N LEU A 391 25.69 8.31 20.30
CA LEU A 391 26.76 7.99 19.35
C LEU A 391 28.05 7.58 20.07
N PHE A 392 28.44 8.30 21.13
CA PHE A 392 29.61 7.91 21.93
C PHE A 392 29.43 6.52 22.56
N TYR A 393 28.25 6.22 23.10
CA TYR A 393 27.95 4.91 23.66
C TYR A 393 27.98 3.80 22.61
N ASP A 394 27.42 4.02 21.43
CA ASP A 394 27.37 3.04 20.37
C ASP A 394 28.78 2.77 19.79
N ILE A 395 29.64 3.78 19.69
CA ILE A 395 31.05 3.59 19.32
C ILE A 395 31.82 2.90 20.45
N LEU A 396 31.63 3.31 21.71
CA LEU A 396 32.32 2.73 22.87
C LEU A 396 31.95 1.25 23.08
N SER A 397 30.71 0.87 22.76
CA SER A 397 30.23 -0.51 22.82
C SER A 397 30.58 -1.34 21.58
N GLY A 398 31.19 -0.73 20.55
CA GLY A 398 31.61 -1.40 19.32
C GLY A 398 30.47 -1.71 18.35
N LYS A 399 29.30 -1.08 18.52
CA LYS A 399 28.17 -1.21 17.58
C LYS A 399 28.35 -0.37 16.32
N VAL A 400 29.02 0.77 16.46
CA VAL A 400 29.25 1.76 15.42
C VAL A 400 30.75 2.03 15.34
N ASP A 401 31.25 2.23 14.12
CA ASP A 401 32.65 2.55 13.88
C ASP A 401 32.96 4.03 14.18
N GLU A 402 34.20 4.30 14.60
CA GLU A 402 34.66 5.67 14.88
C GLU A 402 34.61 6.56 13.63
N GLY A 403 34.75 5.97 12.44
CA GLY A 403 34.66 6.66 11.16
C GLY A 403 33.36 7.44 11.00
N LEU A 404 32.23 6.94 11.51
CA LEU A 404 30.94 7.64 11.41
C LEU A 404 30.97 9.00 12.10
N TYR A 405 31.57 9.08 13.30
CA TYR A 405 31.71 10.34 14.02
C TYR A 405 32.60 11.34 13.26
N HIS A 406 33.72 10.87 12.71
CA HIS A 406 34.63 11.72 11.93
C HIS A 406 33.99 12.17 10.62
N GLY A 407 33.26 11.29 9.93
CA GLY A 407 32.52 11.59 8.69
C GLY A 407 31.43 12.65 8.91
N GLN A 408 30.62 12.50 9.96
CA GLN A 408 29.61 13.50 10.31
C GLN A 408 30.24 14.85 10.66
N ASN A 409 31.32 14.87 11.43
CA ASN A 409 32.02 16.12 11.75
C ASN A 409 32.68 16.77 10.53
N GLN A 410 33.20 15.97 9.60
CA GLN A 410 33.75 16.47 8.34
C GLN A 410 32.65 17.08 7.47
N LEU A 411 31.48 16.45 7.40
CA LEU A 411 30.32 16.97 6.70
C LEU A 411 29.87 18.32 7.28
N ILE A 412 29.73 18.42 8.60
CA ILE A 412 29.37 19.66 9.30
C ILE A 412 30.45 20.74 9.10
N ALA A 413 31.74 20.36 9.13
CA ALA A 413 32.84 21.28 8.90
C ALA A 413 32.89 21.81 7.45
N ASN A 414 32.60 20.95 6.47
CA ASN A 414 32.48 21.34 5.07
C ASN A 414 31.32 22.31 4.86
N LEU A 415 30.15 22.03 5.45
CA LEU A 415 29.01 22.93 5.42
C LEU A 415 29.35 24.31 6.01
N LEU A 416 29.98 24.35 7.18
CA LEU A 416 30.40 25.60 7.80
C LEU A 416 31.40 26.37 6.92
N LYS A 417 32.30 25.67 6.24
CA LYS A 417 33.25 26.26 5.31
C LYS A 417 32.55 26.91 4.11
N GLU A 418 31.59 26.24 3.48
CA GLU A 418 30.84 26.79 2.33
C GLU A 418 29.96 27.99 2.73
N LEU A 419 29.35 27.94 3.91
CA LEU A 419 28.60 29.08 4.47
C LEU A 419 29.50 30.28 4.74
N THR A 420 30.67 30.04 5.34
CA THR A 420 31.66 31.10 5.60
C THR A 420 32.22 31.69 4.30
N ALA A 421 32.40 30.87 3.26
CA ALA A 421 32.84 31.33 1.95
C ALA A 421 31.79 32.22 1.24
N SER A 422 30.50 31.95 1.50
CA SER A 422 29.38 32.75 0.97
C SER A 422 29.21 34.07 1.71
N ASP A 423 29.64 34.16 2.97
CA ASP A 423 29.61 35.37 3.80
C ASP A 423 30.83 36.27 3.53
N SER A 424 30.80 36.97 2.40
CA SER A 424 31.86 37.91 2.00
C SER A 424 32.11 39.02 3.03
N SER A 425 31.11 39.33 3.87
CA SER A 425 31.16 40.36 4.92
C SER A 425 31.69 39.83 6.26
N ASN A 426 31.83 38.51 6.42
CA ASN A 426 32.07 37.83 7.69
C ASN A 426 31.14 38.30 8.83
N SER A 427 29.92 38.70 8.48
CA SER A 427 28.92 39.22 9.42
C SER A 427 28.42 38.13 10.36
N GLY A 428 28.51 36.86 9.96
CA GLY A 428 27.87 35.74 10.64
C GLY A 428 26.42 35.52 10.23
N THR A 429 25.96 36.26 9.21
CA THR A 429 24.58 36.20 8.70
C THR A 429 24.57 36.09 7.19
N LEU A 430 23.59 35.38 6.63
CA LEU A 430 23.42 35.19 5.19
C LEU A 430 21.98 35.47 4.76
N MET A 431 21.82 36.01 3.56
CA MET A 431 20.50 36.06 2.92
C MET A 431 20.07 34.65 2.52
N THR A 432 18.77 34.38 2.52
CA THR A 432 18.21 33.05 2.22
C THR A 432 18.66 32.48 0.88
N GLU A 433 18.76 33.32 -0.16
CA GLU A 433 19.30 32.93 -1.47
C GLU A 433 20.77 32.49 -1.39
N GLN A 434 21.61 33.25 -0.66
CA GLN A 434 23.03 32.90 -0.47
C GLN A 434 23.18 31.63 0.37
N PHE A 435 22.32 31.46 1.37
CA PHE A 435 22.28 30.27 2.21
C PHE A 435 21.88 29.03 1.40
N ASN A 436 20.87 29.13 0.53
CA ASN A 436 20.46 28.06 -0.37
C ASN A 436 21.58 27.66 -1.34
N LEU A 437 22.25 28.64 -1.96
CA LEU A 437 23.40 28.38 -2.83
C LEU A 437 24.53 27.68 -2.08
N ALA A 438 24.83 28.09 -0.85
CA ALA A 438 25.83 27.44 0.00
C ALA A 438 25.43 26.01 0.37
N LEU A 439 24.16 25.76 0.68
CA LEU A 439 23.64 24.41 0.95
C LEU A 439 23.76 23.50 -0.27
N ARG A 440 23.42 23.99 -1.47
CA ARG A 440 23.57 23.23 -2.72
C ARG A 440 25.04 22.96 -3.06
N ALA A 441 25.94 23.89 -2.74
CA ALA A 441 27.37 23.66 -2.88
C ALA A 441 27.90 22.61 -1.90
N ALA A 442 27.44 22.65 -0.64
CA ALA A 442 27.83 21.68 0.38
C ALA A 442 27.21 20.29 0.18
N PHE A 443 26.01 20.22 -0.41
CA PHE A 443 25.23 19.00 -0.59
C PHE A 443 24.71 18.85 -2.03
N PRO A 444 25.57 18.49 -3.00
CA PRO A 444 25.17 18.41 -4.41
C PRO A 444 24.14 17.32 -4.72
N LEU A 445 24.06 16.27 -3.90
CA LEU A 445 23.19 15.10 -4.12
C LEU A 445 21.83 15.21 -3.43
N LYS A 446 21.60 16.22 -2.57
CA LYS A 446 20.33 16.39 -1.86
C LYS A 446 19.24 16.90 -2.82
N SER A 447 18.01 16.42 -2.62
CA SER A 447 16.85 16.92 -3.37
C SER A 447 16.48 18.35 -2.99
N SER A 448 15.74 19.04 -3.86
CA SER A 448 15.22 20.38 -3.56
C SER A 448 14.37 20.40 -2.28
N ASP A 449 13.59 19.35 -2.02
CA ASP A 449 12.77 19.22 -0.82
C ASP A 449 13.64 19.08 0.43
N GLN A 450 14.68 18.24 0.38
CA GLN A 450 15.62 18.10 1.50
C GLN A 450 16.36 19.40 1.81
N ILE A 451 16.72 20.18 0.78
CA ILE A 451 17.32 21.51 0.96
C ILE A 451 16.29 22.48 1.57
N GLN A 452 15.04 22.45 1.13
CA GLN A 452 13.99 23.29 1.69
C GLN A 452 13.73 22.98 3.17
N GLU A 453 13.69 21.70 3.55
CA GLU A 453 13.57 21.29 4.95
C GLU A 453 14.71 21.83 5.82
N LEU A 454 15.94 21.94 5.28
CA LEU A 454 17.07 22.54 5.99
C LEU A 454 16.92 24.05 6.16
N ILE A 455 16.37 24.74 5.15
CA ILE A 455 16.04 26.16 5.24
C ILE A 455 14.96 26.37 6.31
N ASP A 456 13.92 25.55 6.32
CA ASP A 456 12.85 25.65 7.32
C ASP A 456 13.38 25.37 8.73
N ALA A 457 14.25 24.37 8.90
CA ALA A 457 14.90 24.07 10.17
C ALA A 457 15.82 25.20 10.65
N SER A 458 16.42 25.96 9.73
CA SER A 458 17.24 27.14 10.07
C SER A 458 16.42 28.32 10.60
N ARG A 459 15.12 28.36 10.29
CA ARG A 459 14.20 29.46 10.66
C ARG A 459 13.37 29.15 11.92
N TYR A 460 13.57 28.00 12.57
CA TYR A 460 12.74 27.51 13.67
C TYR A 460 12.52 28.50 14.83
N LYS A 461 13.51 29.36 15.14
CA LYS A 461 13.44 30.35 16.24
C LYS A 461 13.08 31.77 15.80
N THR A 462 12.97 32.01 14.50
CA THR A 462 12.87 33.36 13.95
C THR A 462 11.44 33.62 13.48
N GLU A 463 10.60 34.17 14.35
CA GLU A 463 9.28 34.72 13.96
C GLU A 463 9.40 35.98 13.06
N SER A 464 10.63 36.46 12.81
CA SER A 464 10.83 37.66 12.02
C SER A 464 10.64 37.40 10.52
N THR A 465 10.04 38.37 9.86
CA THR A 465 9.84 38.43 8.41
C THR A 465 11.12 38.77 7.65
N GLU A 466 12.29 38.68 8.29
CA GLU A 466 13.57 39.05 7.69
C GLU A 466 14.19 37.82 7.03
N ASP A 467 14.53 37.92 5.74
CA ASP A 467 15.17 36.85 4.95
C ASP A 467 16.64 36.57 5.34
N LEU A 468 17.05 37.01 6.53
CA LEU A 468 18.40 36.94 7.05
C LEU A 468 18.53 35.78 8.06
N ILE A 469 19.47 34.88 7.80
CA ILE A 469 19.73 33.68 8.59
C ILE A 469 21.05 33.87 9.34
N ASP A 470 21.04 33.83 10.67
CA ASP A 470 22.25 33.76 11.50
C ASP A 470 22.78 32.33 11.48
N TYR A 471 23.69 32.06 10.54
CA TYR A 471 24.25 30.72 10.39
C TYR A 471 25.17 30.35 11.54
N ARG A 472 25.77 31.29 12.28
CA ARG A 472 26.68 30.96 13.40
C ARG A 472 25.91 30.39 14.58
N ALA A 473 24.73 30.92 14.84
CA ALA A 473 23.83 30.39 15.87
C ALA A 473 23.41 28.93 15.59
N LEU A 474 23.30 28.53 14.31
CA LEU A 474 22.89 27.17 13.95
C LEU A 474 23.89 26.07 14.37
N PHE A 475 25.17 26.41 14.58
CA PHE A 475 26.21 25.45 14.98
C PHE A 475 26.48 25.44 16.48
N THR A 476 25.74 26.24 17.27
CA THR A 476 25.87 26.18 18.72
C THR A 476 25.19 24.94 19.28
N GLU A 477 25.70 24.46 20.42
CA GLU A 477 25.05 23.42 21.21
C GLU A 477 24.50 24.04 22.48
N ASP A 478 23.40 23.49 23.00
CA ASP A 478 22.84 23.94 24.27
C ASP A 478 23.73 23.53 25.48
N GLU A 479 23.33 23.94 26.68
CA GLU A 479 24.07 23.61 27.91
C GLU A 479 24.18 22.09 28.19
N GLU A 480 23.30 21.31 27.58
CA GLU A 480 23.23 19.86 27.71
C GLU A 480 23.87 19.13 26.53
N GLY A 481 24.55 19.86 25.63
CA GLY A 481 25.25 19.32 24.46
C GLY A 481 24.33 18.80 23.36
N ASN A 482 23.05 19.18 23.34
CA ASN A 482 22.18 18.89 22.21
C ASN A 482 22.47 19.89 21.10
N ALA A 483 22.46 19.40 19.85
CA ALA A 483 22.64 20.25 18.69
C ALA A 483 21.35 21.03 18.38
N GLU A 484 21.48 22.21 17.80
CA GLU A 484 20.33 22.97 17.31
C GLU A 484 19.53 22.19 16.24
N PRO A 485 18.22 22.48 16.08
CA PRO A 485 17.33 21.73 15.18
C PRO A 485 17.86 21.58 13.75
N PHE A 486 18.58 22.59 13.26
CA PHE A 486 19.23 22.55 11.95
C PHE A 486 20.27 21.43 11.85
N ILE A 487 21.20 21.33 12.80
CA ILE A 487 22.25 20.29 12.77
C ILE A 487 21.67 18.91 13.05
N ALA A 488 20.69 18.80 13.95
CA ALA A 488 19.93 17.56 14.14
C ALA A 488 19.26 17.12 12.83
N LYS A 489 18.65 18.05 12.08
CA LYS A 489 18.04 17.75 10.78
C LYS A 489 19.08 17.30 9.75
N VAL A 490 20.24 17.96 9.65
CA VAL A 490 21.34 17.53 8.76
C VAL A 490 21.79 16.09 9.08
N ARG A 491 21.97 15.75 10.37
CA ARG A 491 22.34 14.40 10.81
C ARG A 491 21.25 13.38 10.51
N SER A 492 19.99 13.73 10.74
CA SER A 492 18.85 12.86 10.44
C SER A 492 18.74 12.55 8.95
N GLN A 493 18.90 13.56 8.08
CA GLN A 493 18.89 13.36 6.63
C GLN A 493 20.06 12.48 6.19
N TYR A 494 21.26 12.69 6.72
CA TYR A 494 22.42 11.83 6.44
C TYR A 494 22.17 10.37 6.88
N ALA A 495 21.53 10.14 8.03
CA ALA A 495 21.18 8.79 8.48
C ALA A 495 20.14 8.13 7.56
N SER A 496 19.11 8.87 7.13
CA SER A 496 18.09 8.38 6.19
C SER A 496 18.68 8.07 4.81
N GLU A 497 19.51 8.96 4.25
CA GLU A 497 20.20 8.78 2.97
C GLU A 497 21.09 7.52 2.98
N LYS A 498 21.78 7.29 4.10
CA LYS A 498 22.60 6.09 4.29
C LYS A 498 21.75 4.82 4.35
N GLN A 499 20.63 4.83 5.07
CA GLN A 499 19.71 3.70 5.11
C GLN A 499 19.14 3.40 3.72
N GLU A 500 18.79 4.44 2.96
CA GLU A 500 18.32 4.31 1.58
C GLU A 500 19.37 3.68 0.68
N TYR A 501 20.59 4.20 0.72
CA TYR A 501 21.70 3.68 -0.09
C TYR A 501 21.98 2.20 0.17
N LEU A 502 21.94 1.78 1.44
CA LEU A 502 22.15 0.38 1.80
C LEU A 502 20.93 -0.50 1.53
N ARG A 503 19.72 0.07 1.48
CA ARG A 503 18.51 -0.62 1.02
C ARG A 503 18.60 -0.92 -0.47
N GLU A 504 19.07 0.02 -1.28
CA GLU A 504 19.35 -0.22 -2.70
C GLU A 504 20.41 -1.31 -2.90
N LEU A 505 21.51 -1.24 -2.16
CA LEU A 505 22.55 -2.28 -2.18
C LEU A 505 21.98 -3.66 -1.81
N ARG A 506 21.12 -3.72 -0.80
CA ARG A 506 20.46 -4.97 -0.38
C ARG A 506 19.58 -5.55 -1.49
N ASN A 507 18.86 -4.69 -2.21
CA ASN A 507 18.01 -5.12 -3.32
C ASN A 507 18.85 -5.68 -4.49
N GLU A 508 20.01 -5.08 -4.77
CA GLU A 508 20.93 -5.55 -5.81
C GLU A 508 21.60 -6.90 -5.44
N LEU A 509 21.95 -7.09 -4.18
CA LEU A 509 22.60 -8.32 -3.70
C LEU A 509 21.66 -9.53 -3.55
N GLY A 510 20.33 -9.33 -3.54
CA GLY A 510 19.35 -10.42 -3.44
C GLY A 510 19.36 -11.18 -2.11
N HIS A 511 19.12 -12.50 -2.15
CA HIS A 511 18.97 -13.34 -0.95
C HIS A 511 19.98 -14.50 -0.89
N ALA A 512 20.98 -14.39 0.00
CA ALA A 512 21.32 -15.37 1.05
C ALA A 512 22.73 -15.12 1.58
N GLU A 513 23.72 -15.08 0.68
CA GLU A 513 25.14 -15.06 1.03
C GLU A 513 25.93 -14.25 0.01
N VAL A 514 26.78 -13.35 0.49
CA VAL A 514 27.54 -12.39 -0.31
C VAL A 514 29.03 -12.68 -0.16
N LYS A 515 29.73 -12.79 -1.29
CA LYS A 515 31.19 -12.82 -1.33
C LYS A 515 31.76 -11.44 -1.65
N VAL A 516 33.06 -11.28 -1.42
CA VAL A 516 33.77 -10.04 -1.76
C VAL A 516 33.61 -9.69 -3.26
N ASP A 517 33.62 -10.70 -4.12
CA ASP A 517 33.48 -10.55 -5.57
C ASP A 517 32.09 -10.06 -6.00
N ASP A 518 31.06 -10.25 -5.16
CA ASP A 518 29.68 -9.83 -5.44
C ASP A 518 29.43 -8.37 -5.01
N LEU A 519 30.15 -7.89 -3.99
CA LEU A 519 29.99 -6.54 -3.44
C LEU A 519 30.51 -5.44 -4.37
N LYS A 520 31.63 -5.67 -5.05
CA LYS A 520 32.18 -4.73 -6.03
C LYS A 520 31.20 -4.40 -7.16
N PRO A 521 30.69 -5.38 -7.93
CA PRO A 521 29.75 -5.10 -9.00
C PRO A 521 28.44 -4.50 -8.48
N ALA A 522 27.95 -4.93 -7.31
CA ALA A 522 26.75 -4.36 -6.70
C ALA A 522 26.89 -2.87 -6.36
N PHE A 523 28.03 -2.47 -5.75
CA PHE A 523 28.30 -1.05 -5.49
C PHE A 523 28.45 -0.24 -6.78
N CYS A 524 29.15 -0.76 -7.79
CA CYS A 524 29.30 -0.08 -9.08
C CYS A 524 27.98 0.04 -9.84
N ALA A 525 27.03 -0.89 -9.65
CA ALA A 525 25.70 -0.83 -10.26
C ALA A 525 24.87 0.31 -9.65
N ILE A 526 24.86 0.44 -8.31
CA ILE A 526 24.08 1.47 -7.61
C ILE A 526 24.75 2.84 -7.59
N ASP A 527 26.09 2.91 -7.62
CA ASP A 527 26.88 4.14 -7.59
C ASP A 527 28.08 4.07 -8.54
N PRO A 528 27.88 4.35 -9.84
CA PRO A 528 28.94 4.29 -10.84
C PRO A 528 30.08 5.31 -10.63
N ALA A 529 29.88 6.31 -9.76
CA ALA A 529 30.87 7.35 -9.48
C ALA A 529 31.77 7.01 -8.28
N ILE A 530 31.54 5.87 -7.61
CA ILE A 530 32.37 5.45 -6.48
C ILE A 530 33.80 5.18 -6.94
N ASP A 531 34.78 5.73 -6.22
CA ASP A 531 36.18 5.47 -6.48
C ASP A 531 36.65 4.15 -5.83
N ASP A 532 37.66 3.52 -6.41
CA ASP A 532 38.19 2.23 -5.95
C ASP A 532 38.68 2.27 -4.49
N LEU A 533 39.18 3.43 -4.00
CA LEU A 533 39.67 3.53 -2.63
C LEU A 533 38.52 3.52 -1.61
N THR A 534 37.44 4.24 -1.91
CA THR A 534 36.22 4.25 -1.11
C THR A 534 35.54 2.88 -1.14
N LEU A 535 35.48 2.24 -2.31
CA LEU A 535 34.94 0.88 -2.46
C LEU A 535 35.73 -0.14 -1.65
N ASP A 536 37.06 -0.10 -1.73
CA ASP A 536 37.95 -0.97 -0.94
C ASP A 536 37.74 -0.77 0.56
N ALA A 537 37.52 0.47 1.02
CA ALA A 537 37.22 0.78 2.41
C ALA A 537 35.88 0.18 2.86
N TYR A 538 34.83 0.27 2.03
CA TYR A 538 33.52 -0.33 2.33
C TYR A 538 33.60 -1.85 2.39
N ILE A 539 34.39 -2.49 1.53
CA ILE A 539 34.60 -3.94 1.55
C ILE A 539 35.36 -4.37 2.82
N CYS A 540 36.42 -3.63 3.19
CA CYS A 540 37.14 -3.88 4.43
C CYS A 540 36.22 -3.77 5.66
N LEU A 541 35.28 -2.82 5.62
CA LEU A 541 34.31 -2.61 6.70
C LEU A 541 33.23 -3.72 6.74
N ALA A 542 32.72 -4.14 5.58
CA ALA A 542 31.74 -5.23 5.44
C ALA A 542 32.29 -6.58 5.94
N PHE A 543 33.51 -6.93 5.55
CA PHE A 543 34.10 -8.23 5.91
C PHE A 543 34.97 -8.20 7.17
N GLN A 544 35.31 -7.00 7.66
CA GLN A 544 36.27 -6.81 8.76
C GLN A 544 37.63 -7.49 8.49
N ALA A 545 38.03 -7.49 7.21
CA ALA A 545 39.22 -8.17 6.71
C ALA A 545 40.09 -7.20 5.91
N SER A 546 41.42 -7.40 5.94
CA SER A 546 42.33 -6.60 5.13
C SER A 546 42.26 -7.01 3.66
N LYS A 547 42.77 -6.16 2.76
CA LYS A 547 42.76 -6.40 1.32
C LYS A 547 43.45 -7.70 0.91
N GLU A 548 44.43 -8.15 1.69
CA GLU A 548 45.16 -9.41 1.45
C GLU A 548 44.37 -10.66 1.85
N GLN A 549 43.26 -10.52 2.58
CA GLN A 549 42.48 -11.63 3.13
C GLN A 549 41.16 -11.88 2.37
N TRP A 550 40.84 -11.06 1.37
CA TRP A 550 39.59 -11.13 0.62
C TRP A 550 39.35 -12.51 -0.03
N ASP A 551 40.39 -13.10 -0.61
CA ASP A 551 40.33 -14.42 -1.25
C ASP A 551 40.10 -15.59 -0.27
N GLN A 552 40.31 -15.36 1.03
CA GLN A 552 40.19 -16.36 2.11
C GLN A 552 38.95 -16.13 2.97
N THR A 553 38.15 -15.10 2.68
CA THR A 553 37.00 -14.74 3.51
C THR A 553 35.78 -15.55 3.08
N ASP A 554 35.15 -16.23 4.04
CA ASP A 554 33.92 -16.97 3.80
C ASP A 554 32.76 -16.04 3.42
N SER A 555 31.75 -16.59 2.74
CA SER A 555 30.53 -15.85 2.43
C SER A 555 29.81 -15.42 3.71
N LEU A 556 29.26 -14.21 3.69
CA LEU A 556 28.50 -13.65 4.82
C LEU A 556 27.03 -13.45 4.44
N PRO A 557 26.09 -13.60 5.38
CA PRO A 557 24.71 -13.22 5.16
C PRO A 557 24.61 -11.74 4.77
N VAL A 558 23.75 -11.43 3.79
CA VAL A 558 23.50 -10.06 3.31
C VAL A 558 23.19 -9.12 4.49
N ASP A 559 22.37 -9.58 5.44
CA ASP A 559 21.99 -8.78 6.60
C ASP A 559 23.19 -8.41 7.48
N THR A 560 24.16 -9.32 7.65
CA THR A 560 25.40 -9.03 8.41
C THR A 560 26.29 -8.03 7.69
N VAL A 561 26.38 -8.11 6.36
CA VAL A 561 27.11 -7.15 5.53
C VAL A 561 26.48 -5.76 5.65
N VAL A 562 25.15 -5.66 5.49
CA VAL A 562 24.42 -4.40 5.58
C VAL A 562 24.49 -3.82 6.99
N GLU A 563 24.37 -4.62 8.05
CA GLU A 563 24.54 -4.17 9.44
C GLU A 563 25.93 -3.58 9.70
N ARG A 564 26.99 -4.21 9.15
CA ARG A 564 28.35 -3.71 9.29
C ARG A 564 28.55 -2.41 8.51
N LEU A 565 28.03 -2.31 7.29
CA LEU A 565 28.03 -1.05 6.51
C LEU A 565 27.24 0.05 7.23
N LEU A 566 26.10 -0.29 7.83
CA LEU A 566 25.32 0.61 8.69
C LEU A 566 26.09 1.08 9.93
N ALA A 567 27.06 0.31 10.42
CA ALA A 567 27.93 0.72 11.50
C ALA A 567 29.06 1.69 11.06
N GLY A 568 29.44 1.70 9.78
CA GLY A 568 30.56 2.51 9.23
C GLY A 568 30.20 3.92 8.76
N ASP A 569 31.15 4.69 8.22
CA ASP A 569 30.84 5.89 7.40
C ASP A 569 30.65 5.45 5.94
N THR A 570 29.42 5.12 5.57
CA THR A 570 29.07 4.76 4.17
C THR A 570 28.10 5.78 3.61
N LYS A 571 28.42 6.34 2.45
CA LYS A 571 27.62 7.33 1.74
C LYS A 571 27.76 7.15 0.24
N ARG A 572 26.73 7.59 -0.48
CA ARG A 572 26.72 7.70 -1.93
C ARG A 572 27.65 8.83 -2.39
N ILE A 573 28.39 8.60 -3.47
CA ILE A 573 29.35 9.51 -4.07
C ILE A 573 28.78 10.20 -5.32
N GLY A 574 28.06 9.45 -6.17
CA GLY A 574 27.47 9.95 -7.40
C GLY A 574 25.95 10.19 -7.37
N PRO A 575 25.39 10.84 -8.40
CA PRO A 575 23.94 10.89 -8.60
C PRO A 575 23.38 9.49 -8.88
N LEU A 576 22.07 9.32 -8.67
CA LEU A 576 21.38 8.07 -8.98
C LEU A 576 21.55 7.72 -10.48
N PRO A 577 21.82 6.45 -10.85
CA PRO A 577 21.79 6.00 -12.24
C PRO A 577 20.42 6.23 -12.91
N GLU A 578 20.41 6.69 -14.18
CA GLU A 578 19.17 6.96 -14.95
C GLU A 578 18.20 5.76 -15.02
N GLU A 579 18.71 4.52 -14.98
CA GLU A 579 17.91 3.29 -15.05
C GLU A 579 17.07 3.03 -13.78
N LEU A 580 17.51 3.51 -12.61
CA LEU A 580 16.75 3.39 -11.36
C LEU A 580 15.61 4.42 -11.27
N TYR A 581 15.73 5.56 -11.95
CA TYR A 581 14.67 6.58 -12.03
C TYR A 581 13.39 6.03 -12.66
N THR A 582 13.51 5.19 -13.69
CA THR A 582 12.35 4.60 -14.37
C THR A 582 11.61 3.65 -13.43
N SER A 583 12.33 2.85 -12.65
CA SER A 583 11.75 1.89 -11.69
C SER A 583 11.11 2.52 -10.44
N LEU A 584 11.52 3.73 -10.07
CA LEU A 584 10.96 4.51 -8.96
C LEU A 584 9.77 5.38 -9.43
N SER A 585 9.82 5.87 -10.67
CA SER A 585 8.69 6.56 -11.31
C SER A 585 7.51 5.63 -11.56
N GLU A 586 7.76 4.36 -11.91
CA GLU A 586 6.71 3.34 -12.09
C GLU A 586 6.07 2.90 -10.77
N ARG A 587 6.75 3.09 -9.63
CA ARG A 587 6.24 2.76 -8.28
C ARG A 587 5.46 3.88 -7.59
N GLY A 588 5.27 5.02 -8.25
CA GLY A 588 4.52 6.16 -7.67
C GLY A 588 5.26 6.92 -6.56
N GLU A 589 6.55 6.64 -6.34
CA GLU A 589 7.36 7.32 -5.31
C GLU A 589 8.12 8.55 -5.85
N ALA A 590 8.00 8.85 -7.14
CA ALA A 590 8.63 10.01 -7.77
C ALA A 590 7.88 11.33 -7.51
N GLY A 591 8.00 11.85 -6.29
CA GLY A 591 7.83 13.28 -6.04
C GLY A 591 9.05 14.05 -6.52
N ALA A 592 8.90 14.73 -7.67
CA ALA A 592 9.69 15.90 -8.11
C ALA A 592 11.23 15.74 -8.29
N TYR A 593 11.62 15.12 -9.41
CA TYR A 593 12.90 15.45 -10.08
C TYR A 593 12.60 15.91 -11.51
N ALA A 594 12.14 17.14 -11.65
CA ALA A 594 11.98 17.75 -12.96
C ALA A 594 12.43 19.21 -12.95
N TYR A 595 13.51 19.44 -13.69
CA TYR A 595 14.01 20.68 -14.29
C TYR A 595 14.88 21.65 -13.46
N SER A 596 16.17 21.59 -13.83
CA SER A 596 17.20 22.65 -13.95
C SER A 596 17.80 23.28 -12.70
#